data_AF-A0A7L2VXK4-F1
#
_entry.id   AF-A0A7L2VXK4-F1
#
_cell.length_a   1.000
_cell.length_b   1.000
_cell.length_c   1.000
_cell.angle_alpha   90.00
_cell.angle_beta   90.00
_cell.angle_gamma   90.00
#
_symmetry.space_group_name_H-M   'P 1'
#
loop_
_entity.id
_entity.type
_entity.pdbx_description
1 polymer ?
#
loop_
_entity_poly.entity_id
_entity_poly.type
_entity_poly.pdbx_seq_one_letter_code
_entity_poly.pdbx_strand_id
1 'polypeptide(L)'
;SIQISGETLSGAEIRDICESLRENSVRLLSLRGCQLSERDFGHVCRGVAESRSLAQLNLNLGIVSNINRVKQLAEALKTNRSVQSLFLHGSPLTDAGLALLNPALSIHPSLVALDLGDCMLGDEGINLICGLLPPDGAKSGLKELTLSANPGVTSKGWGRLAIAVAHSSQLRVLNLDYNPLGDQVAGMLAVAVASSRTLEVLDLEGTGLTNQSAKTLLDMVENYPTALRTLILAENNISPELQQQISDLLSEGEEEEETEAREITAREKNPWICQNNSSSQMVLMTSGLGDSLLAETEM
;
A
#
# COMPACT_ATOMS: atom_id res chain seq x y z
N SER A 1 23.54 0.94 -7.26
CA SER A 1 22.39 0.12 -7.73
C SER A 1 22.88 -0.74 -8.87
N ILE A 2 22.27 -1.89 -9.10
CA ILE A 2 22.55 -2.79 -10.23
C ILE A 2 21.23 -3.00 -10.97
N GLN A 3 21.19 -2.72 -12.27
CA GLN A 3 20.01 -2.90 -13.11
C GLN A 3 20.43 -3.52 -14.43
N ILE A 4 19.94 -4.72 -14.70
CA ILE A 4 20.23 -5.48 -15.92
C ILE A 4 18.89 -6.00 -16.44
N SER A 5 18.66 -5.93 -17.75
CA SER A 5 17.38 -6.33 -18.34
C SER A 5 17.54 -7.07 -19.67
N GLY A 6 16.87 -8.21 -19.80
CA GLY A 6 16.70 -8.92 -21.07
C GLY A 6 17.90 -9.71 -21.60
N GLU A 7 19.00 -9.79 -20.84
CA GLU A 7 20.24 -10.44 -21.27
C GLU A 7 20.51 -11.75 -20.51
N THR A 8 21.33 -12.62 -21.09
CA THR A 8 21.85 -13.81 -20.40
C THR A 8 23.02 -13.39 -19.52
N LEU A 9 22.91 -13.60 -18.20
CA LEU A 9 23.96 -13.22 -17.27
C LEU A 9 25.08 -14.27 -17.29
N SER A 10 26.30 -13.80 -17.50
CA SER A 10 27.51 -14.60 -17.41
C SER A 10 27.83 -14.95 -15.95
N GLY A 11 28.54 -16.06 -15.75
CA GLY A 11 28.98 -16.45 -14.41
C GLY A 11 29.91 -15.42 -13.73
N ALA A 12 30.55 -14.52 -14.48
CA ALA A 12 31.32 -13.42 -13.92
C ALA A 12 30.41 -12.35 -13.32
N GLU A 13 29.42 -11.88 -14.08
CA GLU A 13 28.43 -10.90 -13.62
C GLU A 13 27.67 -11.40 -12.39
N ILE A 14 27.30 -12.69 -12.36
CA ILE A 14 26.66 -13.30 -11.19
C ILE A 14 27.55 -13.24 -9.95
N ARG A 15 28.87 -13.48 -10.10
CA ARG A 15 29.80 -13.37 -8.97
C ARG A 15 29.90 -11.93 -8.48
N ASP A 16 30.00 -10.97 -9.39
CA ASP A 16 30.11 -9.55 -9.06
C ASP A 16 28.83 -9.04 -8.37
N ILE A 17 27.66 -9.49 -8.82
CA ILE A 17 26.36 -9.23 -8.15
C ILE A 17 26.38 -9.81 -6.73
N CYS A 18 26.79 -11.07 -6.57
CA CYS A 18 26.82 -11.74 -5.26
C CYS A 18 27.82 -11.08 -4.30
N GLU A 19 28.98 -10.65 -4.79
CA GLU A 19 29.97 -9.91 -4.01
C GLU A 19 29.40 -8.55 -3.56
N SER A 20 28.83 -7.78 -4.49
CA SER A 20 28.23 -6.48 -4.18
C SER A 20 27.07 -6.57 -3.18
N LEU A 21 26.27 -7.65 -3.24
CA LEU A 21 25.21 -7.92 -2.26
C LEU A 21 25.77 -8.20 -0.86
N ARG A 22 26.86 -8.98 -0.75
CA ARG A 22 27.52 -9.32 0.53
C ARG A 22 28.26 -8.13 1.14
N GLU A 23 28.87 -7.31 0.31
CA GLU A 23 29.53 -6.07 0.73
C GLU A 23 28.53 -4.97 1.14
N ASN A 24 27.23 -5.19 0.94
CA ASN A 24 26.17 -4.23 1.23
C ASN A 24 26.34 -2.90 0.45
N SER A 25 26.91 -2.98 -0.75
CA SER A 25 27.11 -1.83 -1.65
C SER A 25 25.88 -1.59 -2.55
N VAL A 26 24.94 -2.54 -2.60
CA VAL A 26 23.75 -2.50 -3.45
C VAL A 26 22.50 -2.18 -2.62
N ARG A 27 21.78 -1.13 -3.01
CA ARG A 27 20.45 -0.79 -2.47
C ARG A 27 19.29 -1.21 -3.37
N LEU A 28 19.54 -1.34 -4.67
CA LEU A 28 18.55 -1.75 -5.68
C LEU A 28 19.22 -2.75 -6.59
N LEU A 29 18.64 -3.94 -6.70
CA LEU A 29 18.99 -4.99 -7.65
C LEU A 29 17.80 -5.25 -8.57
N SER A 30 17.97 -5.06 -9.87
CA SER A 30 17.01 -5.43 -10.91
C SER A 30 17.65 -6.38 -11.89
N LEU A 31 17.04 -7.56 -12.07
CA LEU A 31 17.45 -8.59 -13.03
C LEU A 31 16.33 -8.87 -14.03
N ARG A 32 15.48 -7.88 -14.32
CA ARG A 32 14.24 -8.02 -15.09
C ARG A 32 14.44 -8.78 -16.41
N GLY A 33 13.72 -9.87 -16.66
CA GLY A 33 13.78 -10.58 -17.94
C GLY A 33 15.14 -11.19 -18.29
N CYS A 34 16.09 -11.22 -17.36
CA CYS A 34 17.39 -11.85 -17.56
C CYS A 34 17.27 -13.39 -17.61
N GLN A 35 18.23 -14.04 -18.26
CA GLN A 35 18.33 -15.50 -18.23
C GLN A 35 19.41 -15.92 -17.24
N LEU A 36 19.00 -16.70 -16.24
CA LEU A 36 19.89 -17.31 -15.25
C LEU A 36 19.71 -18.83 -15.28
N SER A 37 20.77 -19.59 -14.99
CA SER A 37 20.60 -21.00 -14.63
C SER A 37 19.95 -21.11 -13.24
N GLU A 38 19.38 -22.27 -12.91
CA GLU A 38 18.83 -22.51 -11.56
C GLU A 38 19.91 -22.38 -10.47
N ARG A 39 21.14 -22.77 -10.79
CA ARG A 39 22.29 -22.63 -9.88
C ARG A 39 22.65 -21.17 -9.65
N ASP A 40 22.70 -20.37 -10.71
CA ASP A 40 23.05 -18.95 -10.62
C ASP A 40 21.97 -18.16 -9.89
N PHE A 41 20.70 -18.48 -10.13
CA PHE A 41 19.60 -17.92 -9.34
C PHE A 41 19.77 -18.24 -7.84
N GLY A 42 20.16 -19.46 -7.49
CA GLY A 42 20.47 -19.83 -6.11
C GLY A 42 21.63 -19.08 -5.50
N HIS A 43 22.66 -18.76 -6.29
CA HIS A 43 23.77 -17.89 -5.85
C HIS A 43 23.27 -16.47 -5.54
N VAL A 44 22.45 -15.89 -6.43
CA VAL A 44 21.82 -14.58 -6.20
C VAL A 44 20.94 -14.59 -4.95
N CYS A 45 20.09 -15.60 -4.77
CA CYS A 45 19.24 -15.74 -3.59
C CYS A 45 20.07 -15.81 -2.28
N ARG A 46 21.22 -16.50 -2.28
CA ARG A 46 22.12 -16.50 -1.12
C ARG A 46 22.70 -15.11 -0.86
N GLY A 47 23.10 -14.38 -1.90
CA GLY A 47 23.54 -12.98 -1.75
C GLY A 47 22.43 -12.09 -1.18
N VAL A 48 21.19 -12.25 -1.65
CA VAL A 48 20.02 -11.53 -1.13
C VAL A 48 19.78 -11.85 0.35
N ALA A 49 19.88 -13.12 0.74
CA ALA A 49 19.73 -13.56 2.13
C ALA A 49 20.72 -12.89 3.10
N GLU A 50 21.96 -12.68 2.64
CA GLU A 50 23.06 -12.10 3.42
C GLU A 50 23.07 -10.56 3.40
N SER A 51 22.42 -9.94 2.40
CA SER A 51 22.41 -8.50 2.22
C SER A 51 21.60 -7.78 3.30
N ARG A 52 22.14 -6.66 3.78
CA ARG A 52 21.57 -5.78 4.81
C ARG A 52 21.23 -4.39 4.28
N SER A 53 21.69 -4.05 3.07
CA SER A 53 21.44 -2.76 2.42
C SER A 53 20.41 -2.81 1.30
N LEU A 54 20.08 -4.01 0.80
CA LEU A 54 19.20 -4.18 -0.35
C LEU A 54 17.78 -3.78 0.03
N ALA A 55 17.32 -2.64 -0.47
CA ALA A 55 15.99 -2.11 -0.24
C ALA A 55 15.00 -2.54 -1.34
N GLN A 56 15.46 -2.66 -2.59
CA GLN A 56 14.60 -3.00 -3.71
C GLN A 56 15.15 -4.20 -4.49
N LEU A 57 14.29 -5.21 -4.67
CA LEU A 57 14.58 -6.41 -5.44
C LEU A 57 13.55 -6.56 -6.55
N ASN A 58 14.00 -6.39 -7.80
CA ASN A 58 13.16 -6.55 -8.98
C ASN A 58 13.59 -7.80 -9.76
N LEU A 59 12.69 -8.78 -9.80
CA LEU A 59 12.84 -10.05 -10.51
C LEU A 59 11.70 -10.23 -11.53
N ASN A 60 11.19 -9.12 -12.07
CA ASN A 60 10.09 -9.14 -13.04
C ASN A 60 10.47 -9.95 -14.30
N LEU A 61 9.46 -10.45 -14.98
CA LEU A 61 9.50 -11.17 -16.25
C LEU A 61 10.32 -12.46 -16.20
N GLY A 62 9.69 -13.55 -15.76
CA GLY A 62 10.20 -14.91 -15.98
C GLY A 62 11.45 -15.30 -15.19
N ILE A 63 12.00 -14.43 -14.33
CA ILE A 63 13.11 -14.79 -13.45
C ILE A 63 12.64 -15.84 -12.44
N VAL A 64 11.49 -15.65 -11.81
CA VAL A 64 10.89 -16.62 -10.90
C VAL A 64 9.93 -17.53 -11.67
N SER A 65 10.46 -18.28 -12.63
CA SER A 65 9.69 -19.05 -13.62
C SER A 65 9.21 -20.44 -13.18
N ASN A 66 9.64 -20.93 -12.02
CA ASN A 66 9.23 -22.26 -11.54
C ASN A 66 9.24 -22.36 -10.01
N ILE A 67 8.63 -23.42 -9.50
CA ILE A 67 8.43 -23.63 -8.07
C ILE A 67 9.74 -23.75 -7.28
N ASN A 68 10.84 -24.23 -7.88
CA ASN A 68 12.12 -24.32 -7.19
C ASN A 68 12.72 -22.94 -6.96
N ARG A 69 12.60 -22.04 -7.95
CA ARG A 69 13.02 -20.64 -7.79
C ARG A 69 12.19 -19.91 -6.75
N VAL A 70 10.87 -20.15 -6.74
CA VAL A 70 9.98 -19.63 -5.68
C VAL A 70 10.48 -20.07 -4.29
N LYS A 71 10.81 -21.35 -4.10
CA LYS A 71 11.37 -21.86 -2.83
C LYS A 71 12.69 -21.21 -2.45
N GLN A 72 13.61 -21.06 -3.40
CA GLN A 72 14.91 -20.42 -3.15
C GLN A 72 14.74 -18.95 -2.74
N LEU A 73 13.83 -18.23 -3.39
CA LEU A 73 13.47 -16.86 -3.03
C LEU A 73 12.82 -16.79 -1.64
N ALA A 74 11.89 -17.69 -1.34
CA ALA A 74 11.23 -17.74 -0.03
C ALA A 74 12.24 -17.93 1.12
N GLU A 75 13.19 -18.86 0.98
CA GLU A 75 14.24 -19.09 1.98
C GLU A 75 15.17 -17.87 2.13
N ALA A 76 15.50 -17.19 1.02
CA ALA A 76 16.28 -15.96 1.07
C ALA A 76 15.54 -14.84 1.83
N LEU A 77 14.27 -14.61 1.51
CA LEU A 77 13.46 -13.56 2.15
C LEU A 77 13.18 -13.86 3.63
N LYS A 78 13.09 -15.14 4.03
CA LYS A 78 12.89 -15.54 5.43
C LYS A 78 14.03 -15.07 6.34
N THR A 79 15.24 -15.00 5.82
CA THR A 79 16.44 -14.57 6.56
C THR A 79 16.79 -13.11 6.32
N ASN A 80 16.47 -12.58 5.14
CA ASN A 80 16.64 -11.16 4.83
C ASN A 80 15.81 -10.29 5.78
N ARG A 81 16.31 -9.07 6.04
CA ARG A 81 15.67 -8.07 6.91
C ARG A 81 15.63 -6.68 6.28
N SER A 82 16.22 -6.51 5.10
CA SER A 82 16.45 -5.20 4.47
C SER A 82 15.49 -4.88 3.33
N VAL A 83 14.97 -5.89 2.63
CA VAL A 83 14.13 -5.68 1.43
C VAL A 83 12.82 -4.99 1.83
N GLN A 84 12.53 -3.89 1.13
CA GLN A 84 11.36 -3.05 1.32
C GLN A 84 10.40 -3.14 0.14
N SER A 85 10.93 -3.25 -1.08
CA SER A 85 10.14 -3.42 -2.30
C SER A 85 10.53 -4.69 -3.03
N LEU A 86 9.55 -5.55 -3.29
CA LEU A 86 9.71 -6.79 -4.04
C LEU A 86 8.82 -6.77 -5.27
N PHE A 87 9.45 -6.88 -6.45
CA PHE A 87 8.75 -6.92 -7.73
C PHE A 87 8.92 -8.29 -8.38
N LEU A 88 7.80 -8.97 -8.64
CA LEU A 88 7.73 -10.30 -9.25
C LEU A 88 6.84 -10.34 -10.50
N HIS A 89 6.45 -9.18 -11.04
CA HIS A 89 5.51 -9.07 -12.16
C HIS A 89 5.85 -10.01 -13.33
N GLY A 90 4.86 -10.68 -13.90
CA GLY A 90 5.08 -11.60 -15.02
C GLY A 90 5.87 -12.86 -14.62
N SER A 91 5.80 -13.26 -13.36
CA SER A 91 6.33 -14.54 -12.88
C SER A 91 5.16 -15.50 -12.66
N PRO A 92 5.15 -16.71 -13.25
CA PRO A 92 4.05 -17.66 -13.15
C PRO A 92 3.98 -18.32 -11.75
N LEU A 93 3.71 -17.54 -10.71
CA LEU A 93 3.71 -18.00 -9.32
C LEU A 93 2.56 -18.98 -9.07
N THR A 94 1.36 -18.66 -9.56
CA THR A 94 0.09 -19.31 -9.17
C THR A 94 -0.15 -19.26 -7.66
N ASP A 95 -1.32 -19.73 -7.21
CA ASP A 95 -1.63 -19.84 -5.78
C ASP A 95 -0.61 -20.73 -5.04
N ALA A 96 -0.13 -21.80 -5.69
CA ALA A 96 0.81 -22.73 -5.10
C ALA A 96 2.19 -22.11 -4.85
N GLY A 97 2.68 -21.28 -5.77
CA GLY A 97 3.95 -20.57 -5.59
C GLY A 97 3.83 -19.48 -4.53
N LEU A 98 2.74 -18.71 -4.56
CA LEU A 98 2.50 -17.69 -3.55
C LEU A 98 2.36 -18.28 -2.14
N ALA A 99 1.74 -19.47 -2.00
CA ALA A 99 1.67 -20.20 -0.74
C ALA A 99 3.05 -20.56 -0.15
N LEU A 100 4.08 -20.73 -0.99
CA LEU A 100 5.45 -20.97 -0.54
C LEU A 100 6.17 -19.67 -0.13
N LEU A 101 5.85 -18.54 -0.77
CA LEU A 101 6.43 -17.23 -0.45
C LEU A 101 5.79 -16.61 0.79
N ASN A 102 4.48 -16.81 0.98
CA ASN A 102 3.70 -16.11 2.00
C ASN A 102 4.23 -16.25 3.44
N PRO A 103 4.76 -17.41 3.89
CA PRO A 103 5.38 -17.52 5.22
C PRO A 103 6.59 -16.61 5.42
N ALA A 104 7.33 -16.29 4.34
CA ALA A 104 8.45 -15.35 4.40
C ALA A 104 7.96 -13.90 4.34
N LEU A 105 6.97 -13.60 3.49
CA LEU A 105 6.43 -12.25 3.32
C LEU A 105 5.65 -11.77 4.56
N SER A 106 4.82 -12.63 5.16
CA SER A 106 3.93 -12.26 6.28
C SER A 106 4.66 -11.89 7.57
N ILE A 107 5.90 -12.34 7.73
CA ILE A 107 6.76 -12.00 8.87
C ILE A 107 7.91 -11.06 8.49
N HIS A 108 7.97 -10.60 7.24
CA HIS A 108 9.07 -9.78 6.78
C HIS A 108 9.02 -8.40 7.46
N PRO A 109 10.05 -7.99 8.20
CA PRO A 109 9.94 -6.84 9.11
C PRO A 109 9.92 -5.49 8.40
N SER A 110 10.37 -5.45 7.14
CA SER A 110 10.63 -4.21 6.41
C SER A 110 9.87 -4.11 5.09
N LEU A 111 9.06 -5.12 4.73
CA LEU A 111 8.39 -5.15 3.42
C LEU A 111 7.25 -4.12 3.41
N VAL A 112 7.28 -3.24 2.43
CA VAL A 112 6.36 -2.10 2.28
C VAL A 112 5.66 -2.13 0.92
N ALA A 113 6.36 -2.56 -0.14
CA ALA A 113 5.82 -2.60 -1.50
C ALA A 113 5.94 -4.02 -2.09
N LEU A 114 4.86 -4.49 -2.69
CA LEU A 114 4.78 -5.81 -3.30
C LEU A 114 4.06 -5.74 -4.64
N ASP A 115 4.72 -6.20 -5.69
CA ASP A 115 4.16 -6.32 -7.04
C ASP A 115 4.09 -7.79 -7.46
N LEU A 116 2.85 -8.26 -7.63
CA LEU A 116 2.46 -9.60 -8.06
C LEU A 116 1.54 -9.51 -9.30
N GLY A 117 1.75 -8.50 -10.15
CA GLY A 117 1.01 -8.40 -11.41
C GLY A 117 1.37 -9.54 -12.38
N ASP A 118 0.41 -9.97 -13.20
CA ASP A 118 0.58 -11.06 -14.18
C ASP A 118 1.26 -12.31 -13.58
N CYS A 119 0.81 -12.70 -12.37
CA CYS A 119 1.39 -13.82 -11.63
C CYS A 119 0.53 -15.10 -11.68
N MET A 120 -0.51 -15.10 -12.52
CA MET A 120 -1.50 -16.18 -12.66
C MET A 120 -2.16 -16.56 -11.32
N LEU A 121 -2.45 -15.57 -10.48
CA LEU A 121 -3.08 -15.77 -9.19
C LEU A 121 -4.58 -16.07 -9.34
N GLY A 122 -5.10 -16.84 -8.38
CA GLY A 122 -6.52 -17.11 -8.18
C GLY A 122 -6.98 -16.68 -6.78
N ASP A 123 -8.19 -17.10 -6.40
CA ASP A 123 -8.84 -16.69 -5.15
C ASP A 123 -8.05 -17.06 -3.89
N GLU A 124 -7.33 -18.18 -3.90
CA GLU A 124 -6.53 -18.61 -2.75
C GLU A 124 -5.26 -17.77 -2.60
N GLY A 125 -4.64 -17.37 -3.71
CA GLY A 125 -3.53 -16.42 -3.71
C GLY A 125 -3.93 -15.07 -3.13
N ILE A 126 -5.08 -14.54 -3.54
CA ILE A 126 -5.63 -13.30 -2.98
C ILE A 126 -5.92 -13.43 -1.48
N ASN A 127 -6.46 -14.56 -1.04
CA ASN A 127 -6.70 -14.81 0.39
C ASN A 127 -5.40 -14.74 1.22
N LEU A 128 -4.28 -15.22 0.68
CA LEU A 128 -2.96 -15.08 1.32
C LEU A 128 -2.51 -13.62 1.37
N ILE A 129 -2.69 -12.87 0.28
CA ILE A 129 -2.35 -11.44 0.21
C ILE A 129 -3.17 -10.60 1.20
N CYS A 130 -4.45 -10.93 1.43
CA CYS A 130 -5.25 -10.27 2.46
C CYS A 130 -4.58 -10.33 3.85
N GLY A 131 -3.86 -11.42 4.15
CA GLY A 131 -3.09 -11.55 5.39
C GLY A 131 -1.87 -10.61 5.49
N LEU A 132 -1.45 -10.00 4.38
CA LEU A 132 -0.38 -9.00 4.31
C LEU A 132 -0.90 -7.55 4.45
N LEU A 133 -2.22 -7.40 4.55
CA LEU A 133 -2.93 -6.13 4.78
C LEU A 133 -3.56 -6.14 6.18
N PRO A 134 -2.74 -6.15 7.26
CA PRO A 134 -3.27 -6.33 8.60
C PRO A 134 -4.13 -5.12 9.02
N PRO A 135 -5.12 -5.35 9.90
CA PRO A 135 -5.94 -4.30 10.47
C PRO A 135 -5.16 -3.43 11.47
N ASP A 136 -5.82 -2.37 11.93
CA ASP A 136 -5.29 -1.35 12.85
C ASP A 136 -4.49 -1.91 14.04
N GLY A 137 -3.35 -1.26 14.29
CA GLY A 137 -2.45 -1.59 15.41
C GLY A 137 -1.34 -2.60 15.08
N ALA A 138 -1.28 -3.10 13.85
CA ALA A 138 -0.16 -3.93 13.39
C ALA A 138 1.13 -3.12 13.19
N LYS A 139 2.27 -3.70 13.60
CA LYS A 139 3.58 -3.02 13.56
C LYS A 139 4.15 -2.84 12.15
N SER A 140 3.69 -3.62 11.18
CA SER A 140 4.18 -3.64 9.80
C SER A 140 3.11 -4.19 8.86
N GLY A 141 2.96 -3.59 7.69
CA GLY A 141 2.05 -4.02 6.64
C GLY A 141 2.42 -3.37 5.31
N LEU A 142 1.82 -3.85 4.21
CA LEU A 142 2.07 -3.26 2.90
C LEU A 142 1.45 -1.86 2.79
N LYS A 143 2.20 -0.94 2.18
CA LYS A 143 1.73 0.37 1.75
C LYS A 143 1.43 0.44 0.26
N GLU A 144 2.08 -0.41 -0.53
CA GLU A 144 1.91 -0.46 -1.98
C GLU A 144 1.69 -1.92 -2.41
N LEU A 145 0.61 -2.17 -3.13
CA LEU A 145 0.25 -3.48 -3.62
C LEU A 145 -0.18 -3.40 -5.08
N THR A 146 0.48 -4.17 -5.94
CA THR A 146 0.11 -4.31 -7.35
C THR A 146 -0.33 -5.75 -7.63
N LEU A 147 -1.55 -5.91 -8.15
CA LEU A 147 -2.18 -7.19 -8.51
C LEU A 147 -2.71 -7.19 -9.94
N SER A 148 -2.17 -6.32 -10.80
CA SER A 148 -2.54 -6.13 -12.19
C SER A 148 -2.60 -7.46 -12.97
N ALA A 149 -3.50 -7.57 -13.94
CA ALA A 149 -3.52 -8.69 -14.90
C ALA A 149 -3.50 -10.10 -14.27
N ASN A 150 -4.30 -10.35 -13.23
CA ASN A 150 -4.57 -11.67 -12.66
C ASN A 150 -6.02 -12.13 -12.98
N PRO A 151 -6.33 -12.50 -14.24
CA PRO A 151 -7.70 -12.81 -14.68
C PRO A 151 -8.29 -14.09 -14.06
N GLY A 152 -7.47 -14.90 -13.38
CA GLY A 152 -7.90 -16.11 -12.68
C GLY A 152 -8.63 -15.84 -11.36
N VAL A 153 -8.60 -14.62 -10.85
CA VAL A 153 -9.29 -14.22 -9.62
C VAL A 153 -10.76 -13.93 -9.91
N THR A 154 -11.65 -14.54 -9.13
CA THR A 154 -13.09 -14.35 -9.25
C THR A 154 -13.59 -13.18 -8.40
N SER A 155 -14.85 -12.80 -8.56
CA SER A 155 -15.49 -11.79 -7.71
C SER A 155 -15.45 -12.15 -6.21
N LYS A 156 -15.31 -13.43 -5.85
CA LYS A 156 -15.13 -13.84 -4.44
C LYS A 156 -13.74 -13.45 -3.92
N GLY A 157 -12.69 -13.70 -4.70
CA GLY A 157 -11.33 -13.28 -4.36
C GLY A 157 -11.25 -11.76 -4.20
N TRP A 158 -11.76 -11.02 -5.19
CA TRP A 158 -11.77 -9.55 -5.13
C TRP A 158 -12.64 -9.00 -4.00
N GLY A 159 -13.78 -9.62 -3.69
CA GLY A 159 -14.59 -9.24 -2.53
C GLY A 159 -13.86 -9.40 -1.20
N ARG A 160 -13.06 -10.47 -1.05
CA ARG A 160 -12.18 -10.64 0.13
C ARG A 160 -11.10 -9.56 0.20
N LEU A 161 -10.51 -9.20 -0.95
CA LEU A 161 -9.54 -8.12 -1.00
C LEU A 161 -10.17 -6.78 -0.61
N ALA A 162 -11.36 -6.46 -1.13
CA ALA A 162 -12.08 -5.23 -0.78
C ALA A 162 -12.31 -5.14 0.75
N ILE A 163 -12.71 -6.23 1.40
CA ILE A 163 -12.85 -6.29 2.86
C ILE A 163 -11.50 -6.02 3.55
N ALA A 164 -10.41 -6.64 3.09
CA ALA A 164 -9.08 -6.42 3.67
C ALA A 164 -8.60 -4.96 3.51
N VAL A 165 -8.84 -4.36 2.34
CA VAL A 165 -8.52 -2.95 2.05
C VAL A 165 -9.31 -2.01 2.96
N ALA A 166 -10.60 -2.29 3.18
CA ALA A 166 -11.44 -1.48 4.06
C ALA A 166 -10.93 -1.41 5.50
N HIS A 167 -10.24 -2.45 5.97
CA HIS A 167 -9.70 -2.54 7.33
C HIS A 167 -8.20 -2.23 7.40
N SER A 168 -7.53 -2.04 6.27
CA SER A 168 -6.10 -1.74 6.26
C SER A 168 -5.86 -0.28 6.68
N SER A 169 -4.93 -0.08 7.61
CA SER A 169 -4.47 1.25 8.05
C SER A 169 -3.14 1.67 7.44
N GLN A 170 -2.61 0.92 6.47
CA GLN A 170 -1.29 1.19 5.91
C GLN A 170 -1.27 1.28 4.39
N LEU A 171 -2.22 0.64 3.70
CA LEU A 171 -2.24 0.59 2.26
C LEU A 171 -2.56 1.96 1.65
N ARG A 172 -1.61 2.53 0.91
CA ARG A 172 -1.70 3.82 0.24
C ARG A 172 -1.91 3.69 -1.26
N VAL A 173 -1.32 2.67 -1.88
CA VAL A 173 -1.40 2.45 -3.33
C VAL A 173 -1.90 1.04 -3.60
N LEU A 174 -2.96 0.93 -4.39
CA LEU A 174 -3.52 -0.33 -4.84
C LEU A 174 -3.74 -0.30 -6.35
N ASN A 175 -3.02 -1.17 -7.07
CA ASN A 175 -3.16 -1.30 -8.51
C ASN A 175 -3.85 -2.62 -8.86
N LEU A 176 -5.02 -2.53 -9.49
CA LEU A 176 -5.86 -3.67 -9.91
C LEU A 176 -6.14 -3.66 -11.41
N ASP A 177 -5.40 -2.87 -12.18
CA ASP A 177 -5.54 -2.71 -13.62
C ASP A 177 -5.53 -4.05 -14.38
N TYR A 178 -6.23 -4.08 -15.50
CA TYR A 178 -6.35 -5.25 -16.39
C TYR A 178 -6.90 -6.52 -15.71
N ASN A 179 -7.68 -6.38 -14.64
CA ASN A 179 -8.45 -7.47 -14.03
C ASN A 179 -9.94 -7.39 -14.38
N PRO A 180 -10.63 -8.49 -14.71
CA PRO A 180 -12.06 -8.46 -15.03
C PRO A 180 -12.91 -8.33 -13.74
N LEU A 181 -12.90 -7.14 -13.13
CA LEU A 181 -13.59 -6.85 -11.87
C LEU A 181 -15.10 -6.69 -12.09
N GLY A 182 -15.46 -5.89 -13.10
CA GLY A 182 -16.84 -5.49 -13.38
C GLY A 182 -17.48 -4.63 -12.27
N ASP A 183 -18.69 -4.15 -12.56
CA ASP A 183 -19.36 -3.14 -11.71
C ASP A 183 -19.67 -3.62 -10.29
N GLN A 184 -19.92 -4.92 -10.10
CA GLN A 184 -20.22 -5.48 -8.78
C GLN A 184 -19.03 -5.36 -7.83
N VAL A 185 -17.83 -5.73 -8.29
CA VAL A 185 -16.61 -5.65 -7.48
C VAL A 185 -16.20 -4.19 -7.27
N ALA A 186 -16.35 -3.34 -8.30
CA ALA A 186 -16.11 -1.91 -8.16
C ALA A 186 -16.99 -1.26 -7.08
N GLY A 187 -18.26 -1.67 -6.96
CA GLY A 187 -19.11 -1.23 -5.85
C GLY A 187 -18.57 -1.66 -4.47
N MET A 188 -18.02 -2.86 -4.34
CA MET A 188 -17.37 -3.31 -3.09
C MET A 188 -16.10 -2.49 -2.81
N LEU A 189 -15.31 -2.19 -3.83
CA LEU A 189 -14.12 -1.36 -3.71
C LEU A 189 -14.47 0.08 -3.33
N ALA A 190 -15.56 0.65 -3.85
CA ALA A 190 -16.05 1.97 -3.45
C ALA A 190 -16.36 2.01 -1.94
N VAL A 191 -17.07 1.00 -1.41
CA VAL A 191 -17.33 0.87 0.03
C VAL A 191 -16.03 0.72 0.83
N ALA A 192 -15.06 -0.05 0.31
CA ALA A 192 -13.77 -0.22 0.95
C ALA A 192 -12.97 1.09 1.00
N VAL A 193 -12.95 1.86 -0.09
CA VAL A 193 -12.27 3.16 -0.19
C VAL A 193 -12.93 4.19 0.73
N ALA A 194 -14.26 4.22 0.81
CA ALA A 194 -15.01 5.08 1.74
C ALA A 194 -14.67 4.78 3.22
N SER A 195 -14.29 3.54 3.52
CA SER A 195 -13.94 3.10 4.87
C SER A 195 -12.46 3.30 5.18
N SER A 196 -11.59 3.22 4.16
CA SER A 196 -10.16 3.40 4.30
C SER A 196 -9.79 4.86 4.54
N ARG A 197 -8.88 5.09 5.49
CA ARG A 197 -8.33 6.41 5.78
C ARG A 197 -6.91 6.62 5.24
N THR A 198 -6.40 5.64 4.50
CA THR A 198 -4.99 5.64 4.07
C THR A 198 -4.79 5.40 2.59
N LEU A 199 -5.79 4.87 1.88
CA LEU A 199 -5.69 4.61 0.46
C LEU A 199 -5.76 5.92 -0.32
N GLU A 200 -4.67 6.26 -1.01
CA GLU A 200 -4.48 7.51 -1.76
C GLU A 200 -4.57 7.28 -3.27
N VAL A 201 -4.12 6.12 -3.75
CA VAL A 201 -4.08 5.79 -5.17
C VAL A 201 -4.77 4.47 -5.40
N LEU A 202 -5.77 4.48 -6.29
CA LEU A 202 -6.46 3.30 -6.76
C LEU A 202 -6.44 3.26 -8.29
N ASP A 203 -5.83 2.22 -8.85
CA ASP A 203 -5.83 1.98 -10.29
C ASP A 203 -6.83 0.88 -10.66
N LEU A 204 -7.82 1.24 -11.49
CA LEU A 204 -8.85 0.37 -12.04
C LEU A 204 -8.85 0.41 -13.58
N GLU A 205 -7.73 0.77 -14.21
CA GLU A 205 -7.59 0.80 -15.67
C GLU A 205 -7.96 -0.55 -16.30
N GLY A 206 -8.79 -0.53 -17.35
CA GLY A 206 -9.09 -1.75 -18.10
C GLY A 206 -9.80 -2.86 -17.30
N THR A 207 -10.55 -2.52 -16.25
CA THR A 207 -11.18 -3.50 -15.34
C THR A 207 -12.63 -3.89 -15.68
N GLY A 208 -13.11 -3.46 -16.85
CA GLY A 208 -14.45 -3.77 -17.35
C GLY A 208 -15.56 -2.97 -16.67
N LEU A 209 -15.24 -1.76 -16.21
CA LEU A 209 -16.18 -0.87 -15.55
C LEU A 209 -17.08 -0.15 -16.55
N THR A 210 -18.29 0.17 -16.11
CA THR A 210 -19.25 0.97 -16.86
C THR A 210 -19.60 2.26 -16.12
N ASN A 211 -20.42 3.11 -16.75
CA ASN A 211 -21.01 4.28 -16.08
C ASN A 211 -21.76 3.95 -14.78
N GLN A 212 -22.19 2.70 -14.56
CA GLN A 212 -22.84 2.32 -13.30
C GLN A 212 -21.86 2.36 -12.12
N SER A 213 -20.66 1.77 -12.26
CA SER A 213 -19.65 1.79 -11.20
C SER A 213 -19.02 3.16 -11.04
N ALA A 214 -18.83 3.89 -12.15
CA ALA A 214 -18.34 5.27 -12.09
C ALA A 214 -19.28 6.19 -11.30
N LYS A 215 -20.61 6.04 -11.43
CA LYS A 215 -21.57 6.76 -10.56
C LYS A 215 -21.44 6.37 -9.09
N THR A 216 -21.28 5.08 -8.79
CA THR A 216 -21.06 4.63 -7.41
C THR A 216 -19.77 5.21 -6.82
N LEU A 217 -18.70 5.29 -7.63
CA LEU A 217 -17.42 5.89 -7.22
C LEU A 217 -17.55 7.41 -7.03
N LEU A 218 -18.30 8.09 -7.91
CA LEU A 218 -18.64 9.50 -7.76
C LEU A 218 -19.41 9.76 -6.47
N ASP A 219 -20.52 9.03 -6.25
CA ASP A 219 -21.32 9.12 -5.03
C ASP A 219 -20.47 8.88 -3.78
N MET A 220 -19.49 7.98 -3.86
CA MET A 220 -18.55 7.72 -2.78
C MET A 220 -17.67 8.94 -2.48
N VAL A 221 -17.05 9.53 -3.50
CA VAL A 221 -16.17 10.70 -3.35
C VAL A 221 -16.95 11.92 -2.88
N GLU A 222 -18.18 12.12 -3.35
CA GLU A 222 -19.02 13.27 -2.98
C GLU A 222 -19.53 13.20 -1.53
N ASN A 223 -19.84 12.00 -1.03
CA ASN A 223 -20.58 11.85 0.23
C ASN A 223 -19.76 11.30 1.41
N TYR A 224 -18.55 10.81 1.16
CA TYR A 224 -17.72 10.20 2.20
C TYR A 224 -16.31 10.81 2.23
N PRO A 225 -15.78 11.12 3.43
CA PRO A 225 -14.40 11.57 3.53
C PRO A 225 -13.46 10.42 3.13
N THR A 226 -12.57 10.69 2.19
CA THR A 226 -11.61 9.71 1.68
C THR A 226 -10.21 10.31 1.63
N ALA A 227 -9.19 9.46 1.83
CA ALA A 227 -7.80 9.84 1.56
C ALA A 227 -7.44 9.72 0.07
N LEU A 228 -8.36 9.24 -0.77
CA LEU A 228 -8.14 9.01 -2.18
C LEU A 228 -7.84 10.33 -2.89
N ARG A 229 -6.74 10.33 -3.64
CA ARG A 229 -6.20 11.45 -4.41
C ARG A 229 -6.19 11.15 -5.89
N THR A 230 -5.87 9.91 -6.25
CA THR A 230 -5.77 9.48 -7.63
C THR A 230 -6.63 8.25 -7.85
N LEU A 231 -7.56 8.35 -8.80
CA LEU A 231 -8.38 7.24 -9.27
C LEU A 231 -8.23 7.09 -10.78
N ILE A 232 -7.60 6.01 -11.21
CA ILE A 232 -7.35 5.74 -12.64
C ILE A 232 -8.49 4.86 -13.16
N LEU A 233 -9.23 5.38 -14.15
CA LEU A 233 -10.40 4.74 -14.77
C LEU A 233 -10.24 4.55 -16.28
N ALA A 234 -9.04 4.76 -16.81
CA ALA A 234 -8.73 4.61 -18.23
C ALA A 234 -9.10 3.22 -18.77
N GLU A 235 -9.25 3.10 -20.08
CA GLU A 235 -9.56 1.84 -20.77
C GLU A 235 -10.82 1.08 -20.26
N ASN A 236 -11.77 1.79 -19.62
CA ASN A 236 -13.09 1.27 -19.24
C ASN A 236 -14.20 1.85 -20.12
N ASN A 237 -15.41 1.29 -20.02
CA ASN A 237 -16.61 1.79 -20.73
C ASN A 237 -17.33 2.89 -19.93
N ILE A 238 -16.57 3.94 -19.58
CA ILE A 238 -17.05 5.09 -18.78
C ILE A 238 -17.01 6.33 -19.67
N SER A 239 -18.03 7.19 -19.57
CA SER A 239 -18.06 8.47 -20.28
C SER A 239 -16.96 9.41 -19.77
N PRO A 240 -16.23 10.11 -20.66
CA PRO A 240 -15.14 10.99 -20.25
C PRO A 240 -15.60 12.12 -19.34
N GLU A 241 -16.84 12.59 -19.47
CA GLU A 241 -17.42 13.61 -18.59
C GLU A 241 -17.49 13.14 -17.13
N LEU A 242 -17.83 11.87 -16.93
CA LEU A 242 -17.94 11.28 -15.59
C LEU A 242 -16.55 11.00 -14.98
N GLN A 243 -15.58 10.60 -15.80
CA GLN A 243 -14.18 10.49 -15.35
C GLN A 243 -13.64 11.85 -14.92
N GLN A 244 -13.89 12.90 -15.70
CA GLN A 244 -13.45 14.25 -15.39
C GLN A 244 -14.09 14.75 -14.09
N GLN A 245 -15.41 14.58 -13.93
CA GLN A 245 -16.11 14.99 -12.71
C GLN A 245 -15.52 14.36 -11.44
N ILE A 246 -15.19 13.06 -11.49
CA ILE A 246 -14.55 12.38 -10.36
C ILE A 246 -13.14 12.94 -10.12
N SER A 247 -12.37 13.16 -11.18
CA SER A 247 -11.02 13.72 -11.08
C SER A 247 -11.02 15.14 -10.48
N ASP A 248 -11.98 15.98 -10.87
CA ASP A 248 -12.08 17.36 -10.39
C ASP A 248 -12.36 17.36 -8.88
N LEU A 249 -13.32 16.56 -8.41
CA LEU A 249 -13.65 16.45 -6.97
C LEU A 249 -12.47 15.94 -6.13
N LEU A 250 -11.71 14.96 -6.64
CA LEU A 250 -10.53 14.46 -5.94
C LEU A 250 -9.44 15.54 -5.82
N SER A 251 -9.30 16.40 -6.83
CA SER A 251 -8.34 17.52 -6.82
C SER A 251 -8.76 18.68 -5.92
N GLU A 252 -10.07 18.99 -5.85
CA GLU A 252 -10.58 20.03 -4.95
C GLU A 252 -10.34 19.66 -3.47
N GLY A 253 -10.53 18.38 -3.12
CA GLY A 253 -10.26 17.88 -1.78
C GLY A 253 -8.78 17.94 -1.35
N GLU A 254 -7.83 18.05 -2.29
CA GLU A 254 -6.41 18.27 -1.98
C GLU A 254 -6.11 19.72 -1.59
N GLU A 255 -6.71 20.67 -2.31
CA GLU A 255 -6.48 22.11 -2.09
C GLU A 255 -7.05 22.57 -0.75
N GLU A 256 -8.20 22.05 -0.33
CA GLU A 256 -8.83 22.34 0.97
C GLU A 256 -7.96 21.86 2.15
N GLU A 257 -7.44 20.63 2.11
CA GLU A 257 -6.56 20.11 3.17
C GLU A 257 -5.22 20.86 3.24
N GLU A 258 -4.61 21.20 2.09
CA GLU A 258 -3.37 21.98 2.09
C GLU A 258 -3.56 23.40 2.65
N THR A 259 -4.69 24.04 2.35
CA THR A 259 -4.99 25.38 2.87
C THR A 259 -5.25 25.34 4.37
N GLU A 260 -6.01 24.37 4.88
CA GLU A 260 -6.20 24.16 6.32
C GLU A 260 -4.88 23.87 7.05
N ALA A 261 -4.02 23.01 6.49
CA ALA A 261 -2.71 22.70 7.07
C ALA A 261 -1.80 23.94 7.14
N ARG A 262 -1.84 24.81 6.12
CA ARG A 262 -1.12 26.09 6.10
C ARG A 262 -1.66 27.08 7.13
N GLU A 263 -2.97 27.13 7.36
CA GLU A 263 -3.58 27.98 8.38
C GLU A 263 -3.24 27.50 9.81
N ILE A 264 -3.28 26.20 10.06
CA ILE A 264 -2.92 25.62 11.37
C ILE A 264 -1.44 25.91 11.68
N THR A 265 -0.55 25.65 10.73
CA THR A 265 0.89 25.94 10.90
C THR A 265 1.19 27.44 11.02
N ALA A 266 0.39 28.31 10.40
CA ALA A 266 0.49 29.76 10.59
C ALA A 266 0.01 30.21 11.98
N ARG A 267 -1.05 29.59 12.52
CA ARG A 267 -1.54 29.84 13.90
C ARG A 267 -0.55 29.34 14.95
N GLU A 268 0.08 28.19 14.74
CA GLU A 268 1.11 27.66 15.64
C GLU A 268 2.42 28.46 15.61
N LYS A 269 2.74 29.11 14.49
CA LYS A 269 3.88 30.04 14.39
C LYS A 269 3.62 31.44 14.98
N ASN A 270 2.38 31.75 15.37
CA ASN A 270 2.01 32.99 16.05
C ASN A 270 1.43 32.72 17.46
N PRO A 271 2.20 32.19 18.42
CA PRO A 271 1.82 32.33 19.81
C PRO A 271 2.04 33.80 20.19
N TRP A 272 1.06 34.45 20.82
CA TRP A 272 1.06 35.84 21.32
C TRP A 272 0.52 36.94 20.39
N ILE A 273 -0.80 37.15 20.46
CA ILE A 273 -1.34 38.51 20.66
C ILE A 273 -2.33 38.44 21.83
N CYS A 274 -1.86 38.79 23.03
CA CYS A 274 -2.72 39.17 24.13
C CYS A 274 -3.43 40.47 23.76
N GLN A 275 -4.76 40.47 23.63
CA GLN A 275 -5.54 41.69 23.74
C GLN A 275 -5.97 41.85 25.19
N ASN A 276 -5.31 42.78 25.88
CA ASN A 276 -5.77 43.30 27.16
C ASN A 276 -5.88 44.82 27.05
N ASN A 277 -6.90 45.36 27.72
CA ASN A 277 -7.39 46.76 27.84
C ASN A 277 -8.30 47.27 26.70
N SER A 278 -9.48 47.87 26.97
CA SER A 278 -10.06 48.40 28.20
C SER A 278 -11.58 48.49 28.09
N SER A 279 -12.27 48.32 29.25
CA SER A 279 -13.47 49.04 29.73
C SER A 279 -14.59 48.10 30.20
N SER A 280 -14.76 47.93 31.51
CA SER A 280 -15.98 48.38 32.22
C SER A 280 -15.94 48.01 33.71
N GLN A 281 -16.50 48.92 34.49
CA GLN A 281 -16.44 49.08 35.94
C GLN A 281 -17.01 47.91 36.79
N MET A 282 -16.25 47.58 37.84
CA MET A 282 -16.65 47.56 39.26
C MET A 282 -18.16 47.45 39.60
N VAL A 283 -18.58 46.31 40.15
CA VAL A 283 -19.64 46.22 41.18
C VAL A 283 -19.24 45.17 42.22
N LEU A 284 -18.90 45.63 43.42
CA LEU A 284 -18.86 44.82 44.63
C LEU A 284 -20.30 44.68 45.14
N MET A 285 -20.77 43.45 45.33
CA MET A 285 -21.91 43.17 46.22
C MET A 285 -21.49 42.09 47.21
N THR A 286 -21.39 42.53 48.46
CA THR A 286 -21.21 41.72 49.65
C THR A 286 -22.53 41.03 50.00
N SER A 287 -22.52 39.72 50.23
CA SER A 287 -23.51 39.05 51.07
C SER A 287 -22.78 38.30 52.17
N GLY A 288 -23.07 38.68 53.41
CA GLY A 288 -22.49 38.10 54.60
C GLY A 288 -23.34 36.98 55.20
N LEU A 289 -22.67 36.26 56.09
CA LEU A 289 -23.15 35.54 57.28
C LEU A 289 -23.72 34.13 57.08
N GLY A 290 -23.09 33.18 57.80
CA GLY A 290 -23.66 31.87 58.11
C GLY A 290 -22.62 30.86 58.58
N ASP A 291 -22.25 30.93 59.85
CA ASP A 291 -21.32 30.04 60.57
C ASP A 291 -21.67 28.53 60.54
N SER A 292 -20.63 27.74 60.83
CA SER A 292 -20.66 26.49 61.63
C SER A 292 -21.00 25.18 60.91
N LEU A 293 -20.02 24.27 60.78
CA LEU A 293 -19.87 23.17 61.74
C LEU A 293 -18.56 22.37 61.49
N LEU A 294 -18.02 21.89 62.60
CA LEU A 294 -16.82 21.10 62.81
C LEU A 294 -16.95 19.62 62.40
N ALA A 295 -15.79 18.95 62.44
CA ALA A 295 -15.52 17.53 62.72
C ALA A 295 -15.37 16.62 61.48
N GLU A 296 -14.14 16.12 61.21
CA GLU A 296 -13.64 14.78 61.60
C GLU A 296 -14.29 13.68 60.70
N THR A 297 -13.63 12.68 60.12
CA THR A 297 -12.32 12.05 60.30
C THR A 297 -12.16 11.06 59.13
N GLU A 298 -10.91 10.67 58.87
CA GLU A 298 -10.55 9.53 58.03
C GLU A 298 -11.26 8.22 58.43
N MET A 299 -11.77 7.51 57.42
CA MET A 299 -11.45 6.10 57.15
C MET A 299 -11.92 5.72 55.74
#